data_AF-A0A2W6BNA4-F1
#
_entry.id   AF-A0A2W6BNA4-F1
#
_cell.length_a   1.000
_cell.length_b   1.000
_cell.length_c   1.000
_cell.angle_alpha   90.00
_cell.angle_beta   90.00
_cell.angle_gamma   90.00
#
_symmetry.space_group_name_H-M   'P 1'
#
loop_
_entity.id
_entity.type
_entity.pdbx_description
1 polymer ?
#
loop_
_entity_poly.entity_id
_entity_poly.type
_entity_poly.pdbx_seq_one_letter_code
_entity_poly.pdbx_strand_id
1 'polypeptide(L)'
;MSHEHYFICPHCGHRSMGTDRNAGFRREARGCEKCGFAYLFELLDDYYPAPNAAFFACDSDARIVDCGRGSFELTGLRTEQVIGQPLLEALGLRFEDGTDHVGTALEWEVRVKAKPVEVSSGGEPPAGAVADIFPAYDDDEGGLLLVLTPTNHH
;
A
#
# COMPACT_ATOMS: atom_id res chain seq x y z
N MET A 1 -20.37 21.49 3.90
CA MET A 1 -18.91 21.53 4.09
C MET A 1 -18.35 20.54 3.11
N SER A 2 -17.57 20.98 2.12
CA SER A 2 -16.88 20.07 1.20
C SER A 2 -15.93 19.21 2.03
N HIS A 3 -16.14 17.89 2.06
CA HIS A 3 -15.17 16.98 2.66
C HIS A 3 -13.91 17.03 1.79
N GLU A 4 -12.78 17.36 2.39
CA GLU A 4 -11.49 17.31 1.73
C GLU A 4 -10.99 15.87 1.79
N HIS A 5 -10.74 15.27 0.63
CA HIS A 5 -10.29 13.90 0.51
C HIS A 5 -8.76 13.87 0.41
N TYR A 6 -8.12 13.03 1.21
CA TYR A 6 -6.68 12.79 1.14
C TYR A 6 -6.42 11.63 0.21
N PHE A 7 -5.43 11.76 -0.67
CA PHE A 7 -5.05 10.71 -1.59
C PHE A 7 -3.56 10.42 -1.49
N ILE A 8 -3.19 9.15 -1.69
CA ILE A 8 -1.80 8.74 -1.85
C ILE A 8 -1.64 7.87 -3.10
N CYS A 9 -0.60 8.15 -3.87
CA CYS A 9 -0.21 7.32 -5.00
C CYS A 9 0.48 6.06 -4.50
N PRO A 10 -0.05 4.85 -4.76
CA PRO A 10 0.57 3.62 -4.30
C PRO A 10 1.91 3.38 -4.99
N HIS A 11 2.11 3.93 -6.19
CA HIS A 11 3.36 3.72 -6.94
C HIS A 11 4.50 4.65 -6.47
N CYS A 12 4.25 5.95 -6.24
CA CYS A 12 5.34 6.89 -5.95
C CYS A 12 5.25 7.58 -4.58
N GLY A 13 4.22 7.28 -3.78
CA GLY A 13 3.97 7.88 -2.48
C GLY A 13 3.61 9.36 -2.52
N HIS A 14 3.28 9.91 -3.72
CA HIS A 14 2.83 11.29 -3.83
C HIS A 14 1.47 11.47 -3.18
N ARG A 15 1.40 12.44 -2.28
CA ARG A 15 0.19 12.85 -1.59
C ARG A 15 -0.48 13.98 -2.35
N SER A 16 -1.80 13.95 -2.40
CA SER A 16 -2.61 15.05 -2.94
C SER A 16 -3.91 15.19 -2.15
N MET A 17 -4.53 16.35 -2.28
CA MET A 17 -5.86 16.61 -1.72
C MET A 17 -6.83 16.91 -2.86
N GLY A 18 -8.10 16.64 -2.66
CA GLY A 18 -9.15 16.91 -3.64
C GLY A 18 -10.51 17.10 -2.98
N THR A 19 -11.36 17.89 -3.62
CA THR A 19 -12.76 18.06 -3.22
C THR A 19 -13.68 16.97 -3.77
N ASP A 20 -13.24 16.27 -4.83
CA ASP A 20 -13.99 15.22 -5.51
C ASP A 20 -13.14 13.94 -5.60
N ARG A 21 -13.80 12.78 -5.48
CA ARG A 21 -13.20 11.44 -5.60
C ARG A 21 -12.75 11.11 -7.03
N ASN A 22 -13.37 11.73 -8.02
CA ASN A 22 -13.16 11.41 -9.43
C ASN A 22 -12.46 12.54 -10.17
N ALA A 23 -11.83 12.22 -11.30
CA ALA A 23 -11.28 13.21 -12.21
C ALA A 23 -12.41 14.00 -12.92
N GLY A 24 -12.84 15.11 -12.32
CA GLY A 24 -13.89 15.98 -12.88
C GLY A 24 -15.29 15.35 -12.83
N PHE A 25 -16.05 15.40 -13.94
CA PHE A 25 -17.41 14.87 -14.02
C PHE A 25 -17.50 13.37 -14.39
N ARG A 26 -16.36 12.67 -14.47
CA ARG A 26 -16.32 11.24 -14.83
C ARG A 26 -16.41 10.37 -13.57
N ARG A 27 -16.73 9.09 -13.74
CA ARG A 27 -16.66 8.07 -12.68
C ARG A 27 -15.28 7.38 -12.61
N GLU A 28 -14.31 7.86 -13.37
CA GLU A 28 -12.97 7.27 -13.45
C GLU A 28 -12.15 7.67 -12.22
N ALA A 29 -11.47 6.68 -11.61
CA ALA A 29 -10.55 6.90 -10.50
C ALA A 29 -9.50 7.95 -10.86
N ARG A 30 -9.14 8.81 -9.89
CA ARG A 30 -8.15 9.86 -10.10
C ARG A 30 -6.75 9.24 -10.27
N GLY A 31 -6.08 9.52 -11.37
CA GLY A 31 -4.68 9.15 -11.59
C GLY A 31 -3.69 10.08 -10.89
N CYS A 32 -2.45 9.62 -10.71
CA CYS A 32 -1.39 10.40 -10.09
C CYS A 32 -0.79 11.42 -11.06
N GLU A 33 -0.99 12.71 -10.77
CA GLU A 33 -0.44 13.83 -11.55
C GLU A 33 1.11 13.90 -11.56
N LYS A 34 1.78 13.27 -10.59
CA LYS A 34 3.24 13.29 -10.48
C LYS A 34 3.94 12.24 -11.36
N CYS A 35 3.38 11.04 -11.44
CA CYS A 35 4.04 9.90 -12.09
C CYS A 35 3.19 9.21 -13.17
N GLY A 36 1.93 9.60 -13.35
CA GLY A 36 1.03 9.01 -14.34
C GLY A 36 0.40 7.68 -13.94
N PHE A 37 0.61 7.20 -12.71
CA PHE A 37 -0.03 5.98 -12.22
C PHE A 37 -1.57 6.09 -12.27
N ALA A 38 -2.24 5.00 -12.60
CA ALA A 38 -3.62 5.03 -13.10
C ALA A 38 -4.67 5.44 -12.04
N TYR A 39 -4.41 5.18 -10.75
CA TYR A 39 -5.35 5.46 -9.67
C TYR A 39 -4.64 5.87 -8.37
N LEU A 40 -5.39 6.37 -7.39
CA LEU A 40 -4.89 6.80 -6.09
C LEU A 40 -5.72 6.15 -4.99
N PHE A 41 -5.10 5.85 -3.84
CA PHE A 41 -5.82 5.42 -2.66
C PHE A 41 -6.37 6.63 -1.91
N GLU A 42 -7.69 6.68 -1.69
CA GLU A 42 -8.30 7.61 -0.75
C GLU A 42 -7.94 7.20 0.68
N LEU A 43 -7.59 8.16 1.52
CA LEU A 43 -7.27 7.98 2.92
C LEU A 43 -8.23 8.82 3.76
N LEU A 44 -8.65 8.28 4.91
CA LEU A 44 -9.49 9.01 5.86
C LEU A 44 -8.74 10.18 6.54
N ASP A 45 -7.42 10.10 6.66
CA ASP A 45 -6.58 11.16 7.22
C ASP A 45 -5.28 11.26 6.43
N ASP A 46 -4.64 12.42 6.51
CA ASP A 46 -3.35 12.67 5.88
C ASP A 46 -2.26 11.71 6.42
N TYR A 47 -1.56 11.04 5.52
CA TYR A 47 -0.53 10.04 5.84
C TYR A 47 0.80 10.46 5.25
N TYR A 48 1.83 10.52 6.09
CA TYR A 48 3.19 10.87 5.71
C TYR A 48 4.08 9.62 5.77
N PRO A 49 4.35 8.96 4.64
CA PRO A 49 5.25 7.80 4.61
C PRO A 49 6.69 8.24 4.91
N ALA A 50 7.46 7.34 5.53
CA ALA A 50 8.89 7.55 5.69
C ALA A 50 9.61 7.66 4.32
N PRO A 51 10.74 8.38 4.20
CA PRO A 51 11.44 8.55 2.93
C PRO A 51 11.90 7.25 2.26
N ASN A 52 12.16 6.21 3.05
CA ASN A 52 12.59 4.88 2.64
C ASN A 52 11.45 3.84 2.71
N ALA A 53 10.19 4.27 2.88
CA ALA A 53 9.07 3.36 2.91
C ALA A 53 8.86 2.68 1.53
N ALA A 54 8.56 1.39 1.58
CA ALA A 54 8.24 0.54 0.45
C ALA A 54 6.73 0.41 0.29
N PHE A 55 6.24 0.49 -0.94
CA PHE A 55 4.81 0.48 -1.25
C PHE A 55 4.40 -0.76 -2.04
N PHE A 56 3.28 -1.36 -1.69
CA PHE A 56 2.68 -2.49 -2.38
C PHE A 56 1.17 -2.29 -2.49
N ALA A 57 0.66 -2.15 -3.71
CA ALA A 57 -0.77 -2.16 -3.97
C ALA A 57 -1.23 -3.59 -4.20
N CYS A 58 -2.40 -3.92 -3.66
CA CYS A 58 -3.06 -5.21 -3.84
C CYS A 58 -4.52 -5.02 -4.24
N ASP A 59 -5.07 -6.05 -4.89
CA ASP A 59 -6.50 -6.19 -5.12
C ASP A 59 -7.24 -6.63 -3.84
N SER A 60 -8.55 -6.82 -3.95
CA SER A 60 -9.44 -7.26 -2.85
C SER A 60 -9.18 -8.68 -2.35
N ASP A 61 -8.43 -9.50 -3.10
CA ASP A 61 -7.98 -10.83 -2.67
C ASP A 61 -6.56 -10.80 -2.04
N ALA A 62 -6.06 -9.60 -1.71
CA ALA A 62 -4.71 -9.38 -1.21
C ALA A 62 -3.60 -9.87 -2.16
N ARG A 63 -3.83 -9.85 -3.47
CA ARG A 63 -2.81 -10.17 -4.47
C ARG A 63 -2.14 -8.90 -4.97
N ILE A 64 -0.82 -8.96 -5.14
CA ILE A 64 -0.04 -7.79 -5.56
C ILE A 64 -0.45 -7.35 -6.97
N VAL A 65 -0.76 -6.08 -7.14
CA VAL A 65 -1.03 -5.45 -8.46
C VAL A 65 0.08 -4.50 -8.88
N ASP A 66 0.77 -3.88 -7.92
CA ASP A 66 1.94 -3.03 -8.18
C ASP A 66 2.91 -3.02 -7.00
N CYS A 67 4.21 -3.02 -7.30
CA CYS A 67 5.28 -2.72 -6.36
C CYS A 67 5.78 -1.29 -6.60
N GLY A 68 5.42 -0.38 -5.70
CA GLY A 68 5.78 1.03 -5.81
C GLY A 68 7.20 1.34 -5.34
N ARG A 69 7.48 2.62 -5.11
CA ARG A 69 8.75 3.13 -4.59
C ARG A 69 9.19 2.35 -3.35
N GLY A 70 10.49 2.07 -3.26
CA GLY A 70 11.11 1.43 -2.09
C GLY A 70 10.92 -0.09 -2.03
N SER A 71 10.01 -0.65 -2.83
CA SER A 71 9.73 -2.09 -2.85
C SER A 71 10.97 -2.90 -3.24
N PHE A 72 11.62 -2.54 -4.35
CA PHE A 72 12.81 -3.23 -4.83
C PHE A 72 13.98 -3.10 -3.86
N GLU A 73 14.18 -1.91 -3.28
CA GLU A 73 15.26 -1.69 -2.31
C GLU A 73 15.08 -2.49 -1.02
N LEU A 74 13.83 -2.73 -0.59
CA LEU A 74 13.53 -3.52 0.60
C LEU A 74 13.52 -5.03 0.34
N THR A 75 13.08 -5.45 -0.86
CA THR A 75 12.71 -6.86 -1.09
C THR A 75 13.52 -7.55 -2.18
N GLY A 76 14.20 -6.79 -3.04
CA GLY A 76 14.82 -7.26 -4.28
C GLY A 76 13.83 -7.69 -5.37
N LEU A 77 12.52 -7.53 -5.13
CA LEU A 77 11.46 -7.98 -6.04
C LEU A 77 10.98 -6.84 -6.94
N ARG A 78 10.77 -7.15 -8.22
CA ARG A 78 10.09 -6.28 -9.19
C ARG A 78 8.63 -6.69 -9.33
N THR A 79 7.76 -5.75 -9.71
CA THR A 79 6.33 -5.98 -9.92
C THR A 79 6.09 -7.20 -10.81
N GLU A 80 6.81 -7.33 -11.94
CA GLU A 80 6.60 -8.40 -12.92
C GLU A 80 6.91 -9.81 -12.38
N GLN A 81 7.67 -9.90 -11.27
CA GLN A 81 8.02 -11.17 -10.65
C GLN A 81 6.93 -11.68 -9.70
N VAL A 82 6.10 -10.78 -9.16
CA VAL A 82 5.17 -11.10 -8.05
C VAL A 82 3.74 -10.64 -8.29
N ILE A 83 3.46 -9.95 -9.40
CA ILE A 83 2.10 -9.55 -9.76
C ILE A 83 1.15 -10.75 -9.78
N GLY A 84 -0.03 -10.59 -9.18
CA GLY A 84 -1.04 -11.62 -8.99
C GLY A 84 -0.75 -12.63 -7.87
N GLN A 85 0.42 -12.56 -7.21
CA GLN A 85 0.73 -13.45 -6.09
C GLN A 85 0.15 -12.93 -4.76
N PRO A 86 -0.22 -13.82 -3.83
CA PRO A 86 -0.66 -13.40 -2.49
C PRO A 86 0.42 -12.61 -1.76
N LEU A 87 0.07 -11.44 -1.22
CA LEU A 87 1.00 -10.50 -0.59
C LEU A 87 1.85 -11.12 0.52
N LEU A 88 1.19 -11.85 1.44
CA LEU A 88 1.85 -12.48 2.59
C LEU A 88 2.90 -13.51 2.13
N GLU A 89 2.60 -14.28 1.08
CA GLU A 89 3.48 -15.31 0.55
C GLU A 89 4.63 -14.71 -0.25
N ALA A 90 4.33 -13.78 -1.17
CA ALA A 90 5.32 -13.15 -2.04
C ALA A 90 6.40 -12.39 -1.25
N LEU A 91 6.00 -11.74 -0.15
CA LEU A 91 6.91 -10.98 0.70
C LEU A 91 7.41 -11.76 1.93
N GLY A 92 6.89 -12.96 2.17
CA GLY A 92 7.19 -13.75 3.36
C GLY A 92 6.87 -13.01 4.67
N LEU A 93 5.76 -12.27 4.71
CA LEU A 93 5.41 -11.40 5.84
C LEU A 93 5.07 -12.23 7.08
N ARG A 94 5.71 -11.87 8.20
CA ARG A 94 5.44 -12.46 9.52
C ARG A 94 5.26 -11.37 10.55
N PHE A 95 4.03 -11.17 11.00
CA PHE A 95 3.71 -10.22 12.06
C PHE A 95 4.08 -10.81 13.42
N GLU A 96 4.63 -9.98 14.30
CA GLU A 96 5.16 -10.40 15.61
C GLU A 96 4.09 -11.05 16.50
N ASP A 97 2.84 -10.57 16.42
CA ASP A 97 1.71 -11.08 17.20
C ASP A 97 0.99 -12.28 16.55
N GLY A 98 1.45 -12.74 15.38
CA GLY A 98 0.85 -13.84 14.62
C GLY A 98 -0.52 -13.54 14.03
N THR A 99 -1.01 -12.30 14.13
CA THR A 99 -2.32 -11.89 13.60
C THR A 99 -2.21 -11.64 12.10
N ASP A 100 -3.26 -12.02 11.36
CA ASP A 100 -3.43 -11.60 9.97
C ASP A 100 -3.99 -10.17 9.91
N HIS A 101 -3.09 -9.19 10.02
CA HIS A 101 -3.44 -7.77 9.91
C HIS A 101 -3.90 -7.38 8.50
N VAL A 102 -3.48 -8.12 7.47
CA VAL A 102 -3.88 -7.89 6.07
C VAL A 102 -5.33 -8.31 5.88
N GLY A 103 -5.67 -9.55 6.27
CA GLY A 103 -7.04 -10.05 6.25
C GLY A 103 -7.98 -9.21 7.12
N THR A 104 -7.51 -8.79 8.31
CA THR A 104 -8.30 -7.89 9.19
C THR A 104 -8.61 -6.56 8.50
N ALA A 105 -7.64 -5.94 7.82
CA ALA A 105 -7.85 -4.67 7.14
C ALA A 105 -8.84 -4.79 5.98
N LEU A 106 -8.79 -5.88 5.23
CA LEU A 106 -9.70 -6.15 4.12
C LEU A 106 -11.11 -6.51 4.59
N GLU A 107 -11.26 -7.45 5.53
CA GLU A 107 -12.57 -7.94 5.99
C GLU A 107 -13.39 -6.84 6.67
N TRP A 108 -12.72 -5.99 7.46
CA TRP A 108 -13.39 -4.96 8.26
C TRP A 108 -13.28 -3.56 7.65
N GLU A 109 -12.60 -3.43 6.50
CA GLU A 109 -12.31 -2.15 5.85
C GLU A 109 -11.71 -1.11 6.83
N VAL A 110 -10.82 -1.60 7.71
CA VAL A 110 -10.16 -0.77 8.74
C VAL A 110 -8.69 -0.53 8.43
N ARG A 111 -8.22 0.66 8.79
CA ARG A 111 -6.78 0.97 8.78
C ARG A 111 -6.07 0.26 9.92
N VAL A 112 -4.97 -0.39 9.61
CA VAL A 112 -4.10 -1.05 10.60
C VAL A 112 -2.71 -0.44 10.50
N LYS A 113 -2.23 0.16 11.59
CA LYS A 113 -0.98 0.95 11.58
C LYS A 113 0.04 0.45 12.58
N ALA A 114 1.29 0.83 12.32
CA ALA A 114 2.41 0.64 13.22
C ALA A 114 2.59 -0.81 13.69
N LYS A 115 2.39 -1.79 12.79
CA LYS A 115 2.54 -3.21 13.11
C LYS A 115 3.97 -3.68 12.83
N PRO A 116 4.73 -4.12 13.85
CA PRO A 116 6.02 -4.77 13.61
C PRO A 116 5.84 -6.01 12.74
N VAL A 117 6.67 -6.13 11.71
CA VAL A 117 6.61 -7.23 10.75
C VAL A 117 8.02 -7.58 10.27
N GLU A 118 8.25 -8.87 10.05
CA GLU A 118 9.43 -9.37 9.37
C GLU A 118 9.10 -9.65 7.90
N VAL A 119 9.99 -9.25 7.00
CA VAL A 119 9.90 -9.45 5.55
C VAL A 119 10.96 -10.47 5.15
N SER A 120 10.62 -11.49 4.38
CA SER A 120 11.53 -12.59 4.00
C SER A 120 11.42 -12.90 2.51
N SER A 121 11.72 -11.92 1.67
CA SER A 121 11.60 -12.00 0.21
C SER A 121 12.96 -12.13 -0.49
N GLY A 122 12.98 -12.66 -1.72
CA GLY A 122 14.10 -12.46 -2.65
C GLY A 122 15.42 -13.15 -2.30
N GLY A 123 15.44 -14.07 -1.33
CA GLY A 123 16.66 -14.79 -0.92
C GLY A 123 17.59 -13.96 -0.04
N GLU A 124 17.19 -12.76 0.37
CA GLU A 124 17.89 -11.96 1.37
C GLU A 124 17.56 -12.43 2.80
N PRO A 125 18.42 -12.14 3.79
CA PRO A 125 18.09 -12.36 5.18
C PRO A 125 16.80 -11.62 5.57
N PRO A 126 15.99 -12.17 6.49
CA PRO A 126 14.80 -11.49 6.95
C PRO A 126 15.07 -10.08 7.45
N ALA A 127 14.27 -9.11 7.01
CA ALA A 127 14.40 -7.70 7.35
C ALA A 127 13.22 -7.26 8.24
N GLY A 128 13.53 -6.52 9.30
CA GLY A 128 12.51 -5.90 10.15
C GLY A 128 11.91 -4.66 9.52
N ALA A 129 10.60 -4.52 9.61
CA ALA A 129 9.85 -3.35 9.14
C ALA A 129 8.66 -3.04 10.06
N VAL A 130 8.07 -1.87 9.83
CA VAL A 130 6.77 -1.47 10.38
C VAL A 130 5.78 -1.40 9.23
N ALA A 131 4.67 -2.12 9.34
CA ALA A 131 3.58 -2.11 8.39
C ALA A 131 2.49 -1.10 8.77
N ASP A 132 2.13 -0.26 7.81
CA ASP A 132 0.87 0.46 7.77
C ASP A 132 0.04 -0.08 6.59
N ILE A 133 -1.24 -0.37 6.85
CA ILE A 133 -2.15 -1.07 5.96
C ILE A 133 -3.40 -0.21 5.78
N PHE A 134 -3.71 0.13 4.53
CA PHE A 134 -4.82 1.00 4.16
C PHE A 134 -5.73 0.29 3.16
N PRO A 135 -6.98 -0.03 3.52
CA PRO A 135 -7.94 -0.51 2.53
C PRO A 135 -8.28 0.62 1.54
N ALA A 136 -8.57 0.26 0.29
CA ALA A 136 -9.18 1.19 -0.66
C ALA A 136 -10.62 1.50 -0.23
N TYR A 137 -11.01 2.77 -0.27
CA TYR A 137 -12.40 3.20 -0.01
C TYR A 137 -13.15 3.57 -1.30
N ASP A 138 -12.67 3.08 -2.46
CA ASP A 138 -13.38 3.26 -3.73
C ASP A 138 -14.54 2.26 -3.87
N ASP A 139 -15.57 2.65 -4.61
CA ASP A 139 -16.89 2.01 -4.56
C ASP A 139 -17.01 0.71 -5.40
N ASP A 140 -16.00 0.33 -6.20
CA ASP A 140 -16.20 -0.65 -7.29
C ASP A 140 -15.41 -1.97 -7.18
N GLU A 141 -14.14 -2.01 -6.75
CA GLU A 141 -13.35 -3.27 -6.74
C GLU A 141 -12.50 -3.53 -5.48
N GLY A 142 -12.38 -2.55 -4.58
CA GLY A 142 -11.68 -2.70 -3.31
C GLY A 142 -10.19 -3.06 -3.48
N GLY A 143 -9.47 -3.11 -2.37
CA GLY A 143 -8.05 -3.46 -2.37
C GLY A 143 -7.31 -2.95 -1.16
N LEU A 144 -5.98 -3.02 -1.23
CA LEU A 144 -5.12 -2.73 -0.10
C LEU A 144 -3.86 -2.01 -0.55
N LEU A 145 -3.48 -0.97 0.18
CA LEU A 145 -2.14 -0.44 0.15
C LEU A 145 -1.40 -0.89 1.42
N LEU A 146 -0.35 -1.67 1.24
CA LEU A 146 0.65 -1.94 2.27
C LEU A 146 1.83 -0.98 2.11
N VAL A 147 2.21 -0.33 3.21
CA VAL A 147 3.40 0.50 3.32
C VAL A 147 4.31 -0.10 4.38
N LEU A 148 5.54 -0.48 3.98
CA LEU A 148 6.55 -1.05 4.86
C LEU A 148 7.66 -0.03 5.10
N THR A 149 7.86 0.36 6.36
CA THR A 149 8.98 1.21 6.76
C THR A 149 10.07 0.35 7.39
N PRO A 150 11.24 0.18 6.75
CA PRO A 150 12.32 -0.64 7.32
C PRO A 150 12.81 -0.08 8.66
N THR A 151 13.08 -0.95 9.63
CA THR A 151 13.54 -0.53 10.97
C THR A 151 15.06 -0.40 11.09
N ASN A 152 15.83 -1.03 10.18
CA ASN A 152 17.29 -1.22 10.33
C ASN A 152 18.14 -0.81 9.10
N HIS A 153 17.80 0.27 8.40
CA HIS A 153 18.75 0.87 7.43
C HIS A 153 19.49 2.05 8.07
N HIS A 154 20.69 1.76 8.57
CA HIS A 154 21.75 2.73 8.87
C HIS A 154 22.76 2.77 7.71
#